data_AF-A0A0F8GHX2-F1
#
_entry.id   AF-A0A0F8GHX2-F1
#
_cell.length_a   1.000
_cell.length_b   1.000
_cell.length_c   1.000
_cell.angle_alpha   90.00
_cell.angle_beta   90.00
_cell.angle_gamma   90.00
#
_symmetry.space_group_name_H-M   'P 1'
#
loop_
_entity.id
_entity.type
_entity.pdbx_description
1 polymer ?
#
loop_
_entity_poly.entity_id
_entity_poly.type
_entity_poly.pdbx_seq_one_letter_code
_entity_poly.pdbx_strand_id
1 'polypeptide(L)' 'MVELVENFKTGIIAYKEPSSIAWGLNYILERLGRNKMGEKGNYLLKQKYNWKTIAEKTLKVYEKLVEKHKSSF' A
#
# COMPACT_ATOMS: atom_id res chain seq x y z
N MET A 1 -8.84 6.96 3.78
CA MET A 1 -7.87 6.10 4.49
C MET A 1 -6.96 5.48 3.45
N VAL A 2 -5.63 5.54 3.62
CA VAL A 2 -4.72 4.83 2.69
C VAL A 2 -4.71 3.37 3.10
N GLU A 3 -5.28 2.51 2.26
CA GLU A 3 -5.28 1.07 2.49
C GLU A 3 -3.89 0.51 2.12
N LEU A 4 -3.03 0.40 3.13
CA LEU A 4 -1.64 -0.07 2.96
C LEU A 4 -1.56 -1.60 2.77
N VAL A 5 -2.53 -2.32 3.33
CA VAL A 5 -2.64 -3.78 3.27
C VAL A 5 -3.79 -4.15 2.36
N GLU A 6 -3.53 -4.95 1.33
CA GLU A 6 -4.58 -5.58 0.54
C GLU A 6 -4.89 -6.94 1.18
N ASN A 7 -6.09 -7.07 1.75
CA ASN A 7 -6.49 -8.28 2.46
C ASN A 7 -6.36 -9.53 1.57
N PHE A 8 -5.79 -10.60 2.12
CA PHE A 8 -5.47 -11.87 1.44
C PHE A 8 -4.48 -11.78 0.27
N LYS A 9 -3.87 -10.61 0.00
CA LYS A 9 -2.87 -10.44 -1.06
C LYS A 9 -1.50 -10.08 -0.50
N THR A 10 -1.45 -9.02 0.30
CA THR A 10 -0.20 -8.50 0.89
C THR A 10 -0.18 -8.56 2.41
N GLY A 11 -1.31 -8.94 3.01
CA GLY A 11 -1.45 -9.24 4.43
C GLY A 11 -2.88 -9.66 4.75
N ILE A 12 -3.18 -9.78 6.04
CA ILE A 12 -4.52 -10.08 6.55
C ILE A 12 -5.01 -8.87 7.36
N ILE A 13 -6.23 -8.42 7.07
CA ILE A 13 -6.93 -7.43 7.89
C ILE A 13 -7.83 -8.19 8.86
N ALA A 14 -7.62 -7.97 10.15
CA ALA A 14 -8.40 -8.54 11.23
C ALA A 14 -9.15 -7.43 11.98
N TYR A 15 -10.26 -7.80 12.62
CA TYR A 15 -10.94 -6.93 13.55
C TYR A 15 -10.17 -6.81 14.87
N LYS A 16 -10.54 -5.85 15.71
CA LYS A 16 -9.83 -5.54 16.96
C LYS A 16 -10.24 -6.44 18.13
N GLU A 17 -10.79 -7.61 17.85
CA GLU A 17 -11.08 -8.64 18.84
C GLU A 17 -10.00 -9.73 18.84
N PRO A 18 -9.60 -10.25 20.01
CA PRO A 18 -8.54 -11.26 20.12
C PRO A 18 -8.75 -12.49 19.23
N SER A 19 -9.99 -12.95 19.09
CA SER A 19 -10.35 -14.10 18.26
C SER A 19 -10.09 -13.85 16.77
N SER A 20 -10.37 -12.65 16.27
CA SER A 20 -10.13 -12.28 14.87
C SER A 20 -8.63 -12.23 14.56
N ILE A 21 -7.84 -11.68 15.47
CA ILE A 21 -6.37 -11.63 15.35
C ILE A 21 -5.79 -13.04 15.39
N ALA A 22 -6.23 -13.89 16.32
CA ALA A 22 -5.79 -15.28 16.43
C ALA A 22 -6.09 -16.08 15.16
N TRP A 23 -7.28 -15.90 14.57
CA TRP A 23 -7.63 -16.52 13.30
C TRP A 23 -6.69 -16.10 12.17
N GLY A 24 -6.37 -14.80 12.06
CA GLY A 24 -5.46 -14.28 11.05
C GLY A 24 -4.04 -14.84 11.17
N LEU A 25 -3.53 -14.98 12.39
CA LEU A 25 -2.23 -15.61 12.65
C LEU A 25 -2.22 -17.08 12.25
N ASN A 26 -3.20 -17.86 12.69
CA ASN A 26 -3.30 -19.28 12.35
C ASN A 26 -3.42 -19.47 10.82
N TYR A 27 -4.23 -18.66 10.16
CA TYR A 27 -4.36 -18.68 8.70
C TYR A 27 -3.00 -18.49 8.00
N ILE A 28 -2.19 -17.53 8.45
CA ILE A 28 -0.87 -17.28 7.85
C ILE A 28 0.09 -18.43 8.12
N LEU A 29 0.17 -18.90 9.37
CA LEU A 29 1.14 -19.91 9.79
C LEU A 29 0.83 -21.29 9.21
N GLU A 30 -0.45 -21.68 9.16
CA GLU A 30 -0.85 -23.03 8.77
C GLU A 30 -1.03 -23.20 7.25
N ARG A 31 -1.55 -22.17 6.56
CA ARG A 31 -2.03 -22.34 5.17
C ARG A 31 -1.13 -21.75 4.10
N LEU A 32 -0.31 -20.76 4.43
CA LEU A 32 0.42 -20.03 3.39
C LEU A 32 1.81 -20.60 3.11
N GLY A 33 2.41 -21.34 4.06
CA GLY A 33 3.58 -22.22 3.91
C GLY A 33 4.87 -21.59 3.35
N ARG A 34 4.81 -20.38 2.80
CA ARG A 34 5.86 -19.59 2.16
C ARG A 34 5.49 -18.11 2.30
N ASN A 35 6.49 -17.25 2.51
CA ASN A 35 6.38 -15.80 2.77
C ASN A 35 5.81 -14.94 1.62
N LYS A 36 4.95 -15.50 0.75
CA LYS A 36 4.41 -14.87 -0.47
C LYS A 36 3.70 -13.55 -0.20
N MET A 37 2.95 -13.43 0.90
CA MET A 37 2.29 -12.16 1.25
C MET A 37 3.32 -11.08 1.63
N GLY A 38 4.35 -11.45 2.38
CA GLY A 38 5.46 -10.55 2.72
C GLY A 38 6.23 -10.08 1.49
N GLU A 39 6.51 -10.98 0.55
CA GLU A 39 7.15 -10.64 -0.73
C GLU A 39 6.31 -9.66 -1.55
N LYS A 40 5.00 -9.91 -1.67
CA LYS A 40 4.07 -9.01 -2.37
C LYS A 40 3.95 -7.66 -1.68
N GLY A 41 3.91 -7.61 -0.36
CA GLY A 41 3.92 -6.37 0.42
C GLY A 41 5.20 -5.56 0.16
N ASN A 42 6.37 -6.21 0.21
CA ASN A 42 7.65 -5.56 -0.11
C ASN A 42 7.69 -5.03 -1.55
N TYR A 43 7.18 -5.81 -2.52
CA TYR A 43 7.07 -5.37 -3.90
C TYR A 43 6.21 -4.09 -4.02
N LEU A 44 5.05 -4.04 -3.37
CA LEU A 44 4.20 -2.84 -3.35
C LEU A 44 4.91 -1.63 -2.76
N LEU A 45 5.64 -1.79 -1.66
CA LEU A 45 6.41 -0.71 -1.04
C LEU A 45 7.43 -0.13 -2.03
N LYS A 46 8.17 -1.01 -2.71
CA LYS A 46 9.18 -0.60 -3.70
C LYS A 46 8.59 0.10 -4.91
N GLN A 47 7.39 -0.30 -5.36
CA GLN A 47 6.80 0.25 -6.59
C GLN A 47 5.92 1.48 -6.39
N LYS A 48 5.10 1.49 -5.33
CA LYS A 48 4.00 2.47 -5.20
C LYS A 48 4.22 3.47 -4.07
N TYR A 49 4.77 3.02 -2.96
CA TYR A 49 4.85 3.79 -1.72
C TYR A 49 6.28 4.32 -1.45
N ASN A 50 7.14 4.33 -2.46
CA ASN A 50 8.49 4.86 -2.36
C ASN A 50 8.52 6.39 -2.52
N TRP A 51 9.55 7.03 -1.95
CA TRP A 51 9.72 8.48 -1.97
C TRP A 51 9.80 9.07 -3.37
N LYS A 52 10.44 8.37 -4.31
CA LYS A 52 10.57 8.83 -5.70
C LYS A 52 9.20 8.99 -6.35
N THR A 53 8.36 7.95 -6.29
CA THR A 53 7.01 7.98 -6.85
C THR A 53 6.13 9.03 -6.19
N ILE A 54 6.26 9.24 -4.88
CA ILE A 54 5.53 10.29 -4.16
C ILE A 54 5.98 11.68 -4.63
N ALA A 55 7.29 11.93 -4.67
CA ALA A 55 7.86 13.21 -5.11
C ALA A 55 7.46 13.53 -6.56
N GLU A 56 7.56 12.57 -7.48
CA GLU A 56 7.18 12.73 -8.88
C GLU A 56 5.68 13.06 -9.03
N LYS A 57 4.80 12.40 -8.28
CA LYS A 57 3.36 12.69 -8.30
C LYS A 57 3.06 14.08 -7.76
N THR A 58 3.73 14.48 -6.69
CA THR A 58 3.59 15.81 -6.10
C THR A 58 4.05 16.89 -7.09
N LEU A 59 5.22 16.71 -7.72
CA LEU A 59 5.77 17.65 -8.69
C LEU A 59 4.82 17.85 -9.89
N LYS A 60 4.26 16.75 -10.42
CA LYS A 60 3.27 16.81 -11.51
C LYS A 60 2.05 17.67 -11.20
N VAL A 61 1.62 17.74 -9.94
CA VAL A 61 0.51 18.61 -9.53
C VAL A 61 0.94 20.07 -9.59
N TYR A 62 2.13 20.40 -9.06
CA TYR A 62 2.67 21.76 -9.13
C TYR A 62 2.89 22.23 -10.57
N GLU A 63 3.45 21.39 -11.43
CA GLU A 63 3.66 21.69 -12.86
C GLU A 63 2.35 22.04 -13.56
N LYS A 64 1.29 21.24 -13.36
CA LYS A 64 -0.04 21.50 -13.91
C LYS A 64 -0.63 22.83 -13.43
N LEU A 65 -0.42 23.19 -12.17
CA LEU A 65 -0.90 24.47 -11.63
C LEU A 65 -0.15 25.65 -12.26
N VAL A 66 1.17 25.52 -12.42
CA VAL A 66 2.01 26.55 -13.07
C VAL A 66 1.64 26.72 -14.55
N GLU A 67 1.43 25.63 -15.29
CA GLU A 67 0.99 25.69 -16.68
C GLU A 67 -0.39 26.33 -16.82
N LYS A 68 -1.36 25.94 -15.98
CA LYS A 68 -2.70 26.53 -15.98
C LYS A 68 -2.67 28.03 -15.66
N HIS A 69 -1.79 28.46 -14.76
CA HIS A 69 -1.60 29.87 -14.45
C HIS A 69 -1.03 30.62 -15.65
N LYS A 70 -0.02 30.06 -16.33
CA LYS A 70 0.58 30.68 -17.52
C LYS A 70 -0.38 30.80 -18.71
N SER A 71 -1.32 29.87 -18.88
CA SER A 71 -2.30 29.90 -19.97
C SER A 71 -3.52 30.79 -19.69
N SER A 72 -3.64 31.36 -18.49
CA SER A 72 -4.70 32.30 -18.11
C SER A 72 -4.29 33.78 -18.29
N PHE A 73 -3.09 34.03 -18.81
CA PHE A 73 -2.56 35.32 -19.25
C PHE A 73 -2.21 35.25 -20.73
#